data_AF-A0A7C3Y5X9-F1
#
_entry.id   AF-A0A7C3Y5X9-F1
#
_cell.length_a   1.000
_cell.length_b   1.000
_cell.length_c   1.000
_cell.angle_alpha   90.00
_cell.angle_beta   90.00
_cell.angle_gamma   90.00
#
_symmetry.space_group_name_H-M   'P 1'
#
loop_
_entity.id
_entity.type
_entity.pdbx_description
1 polymer ?
#
loop_
_entity_poly.entity_id
_entity_poly.type
_entity_poly.pdbx_seq_one_letter_code
_entity_poly.pdbx_strand_id
1 'polypeptide(L)'
;MNGNGGAEKSSIRILLADGDQEERNTLKVALSNQPRFEVLAVVGDGERAARLAAQLLPDIAVLEMGMTRSDGSDAAESIALTTPSCQLILLADRSDAETIRRAMQAGAREFLMKPVDDLQLVQAIMRVYEFAVKQQSIAAVDDTARPQERAQTGKVFAVWAPKGGVGKTVVAVNLAVAIASIEHRRTLLMDGCLGFCTADVALDIDAKQNILDLLVDYETDLDPELISRVVVRHATGLDVLLAPSLEELVQVAPAHLQRILTVMRRLYEYIIIDTRSVLDE
;
A
#
# COMPACT_ATOMS: atom_id res chain seq x y z
N MET A 1 1.90 43.12 -11.97
CA MET A 1 2.91 42.72 -10.97
C MET A 1 2.19 42.19 -9.76
N ASN A 2 2.70 41.06 -9.26
CA ASN A 2 2.42 40.39 -7.98
C ASN A 2 1.12 39.58 -7.92
N GLY A 3 1.11 38.29 -7.62
CA GLY A 3 2.19 37.36 -7.31
C GLY A 3 1.57 35.99 -7.10
N ASN A 4 1.78 35.08 -8.06
CA ASN A 4 1.32 33.70 -7.94
C ASN A 4 2.43 32.93 -7.21
N GLY A 5 2.35 32.91 -5.88
CA GLY A 5 3.20 32.08 -5.02
C GLY A 5 2.84 30.61 -5.23
N GLY A 6 3.39 29.99 -6.26
CA GLY A 6 3.36 28.55 -6.42
C GLY A 6 3.95 27.89 -5.18
N ALA A 7 3.23 26.91 -4.64
CA ALA A 7 3.62 26.14 -3.45
C ALA A 7 5.13 25.84 -3.44
N GLU A 8 5.81 26.27 -2.38
CA GLU A 8 7.22 26.00 -2.15
C GLU A 8 7.47 24.49 -2.26
N LYS A 9 8.50 24.10 -3.01
CA LYS A 9 8.97 22.71 -3.10
C LYS A 9 9.40 22.26 -1.70
N SER A 10 8.58 21.48 -1.01
CA SER A 10 8.97 20.86 0.26
C SER A 10 10.15 19.91 0.02
N SER A 11 11.27 20.17 0.68
CA SER A 11 12.45 19.30 0.70
C SER A 11 12.09 17.92 1.29
N ILE A 12 12.69 16.86 0.76
CA ILE A 12 12.60 15.51 1.31
C ILE A 12 13.59 15.42 2.45
N ARG A 13 13.08 15.24 3.67
CA ARG A 13 13.87 15.26 4.90
C ARG A 13 14.44 13.88 5.18
N ILE A 14 15.76 13.79 5.24
CA ILE A 14 16.49 12.52 5.29
C ILE A 14 17.31 12.42 6.56
N LEU A 15 17.24 11.26 7.21
CA LEU A 15 18.16 10.82 8.26
C LEU A 15 19.12 9.79 7.65
N LEU A 16 20.42 9.97 7.84
CA LEU A 16 21.44 9.01 7.38
C LEU A 16 22.14 8.37 8.58
N ALA A 17 22.20 7.04 8.60
CA ALA A 17 22.98 6.27 9.57
C ALA A 17 23.87 5.24 8.86
N ASP A 18 25.17 5.36 9.05
CA ASP A 18 26.15 4.44 8.49
C ASP A 18 27.31 4.35 9.46
N GLY A 19 27.79 3.16 9.81
CA GLY A 19 28.87 2.95 10.78
C GLY A 19 30.22 3.45 10.26
N ASP A 20 30.45 3.40 8.95
CA ASP A 20 31.69 3.85 8.32
C ASP A 20 31.71 5.38 8.15
N GLN A 21 32.76 6.04 8.66
CA GLN A 21 32.86 7.50 8.64
C GLN A 21 33.15 8.08 7.25
N GLU A 22 33.87 7.35 6.40
CA GLU A 22 34.18 7.78 5.03
C GLU A 22 32.93 7.65 4.17
N GLU A 23 32.27 6.49 4.20
CA GLU A 23 31.03 6.24 3.46
C GLU A 23 29.93 7.23 3.86
N ARG A 24 29.76 7.44 5.17
CA ARG A 24 28.81 8.42 5.72
C ARG A 24 29.03 9.84 5.19
N ASN A 25 30.29 10.25 5.00
CA ASN A 25 30.61 11.56 4.45
C ASN A 25 30.31 11.63 2.94
N THR A 26 30.64 10.57 2.19
CA THR A 26 30.35 10.45 0.76
C THR A 26 28.86 10.53 0.51
N LEU A 27 28.06 9.69 1.18
CA LEU A 27 26.61 9.68 1.08
C LEU A 27 26.00 11.04 1.48
N LYS A 28 26.51 11.66 2.54
CA LYS A 28 26.06 13.01 2.95
C LYS A 28 26.28 14.03 1.82
N VAL A 29 27.44 14.03 1.18
CA VAL A 29 27.75 14.95 0.06
C VAL A 29 26.83 14.67 -1.13
N ALA A 30 26.66 13.41 -1.52
CA ALA A 30 25.78 13.01 -2.60
C ALA A 30 24.35 13.50 -2.39
N LEU A 31 23.82 13.34 -1.18
CA LEU A 31 22.47 13.81 -0.81
C LEU A 31 22.39 15.33 -0.76
N SER A 32 23.40 16.01 -0.20
CA SER A 32 23.41 17.47 -0.06
C SER A 32 23.54 18.20 -1.40
N ASN A 33 24.07 17.53 -2.43
CA ASN A 33 24.15 18.06 -3.80
C ASN A 33 22.78 18.12 -4.50
N GLN A 34 21.75 17.48 -3.94
CA GLN A 34 20.40 17.49 -4.51
C GLN A 34 19.56 18.62 -3.90
N PRO A 35 19.08 19.60 -4.69
CA PRO A 35 18.28 20.71 -4.17
C PRO A 35 16.94 20.30 -3.54
N ARG A 36 16.48 19.07 -3.80
CA ARG A 36 15.21 18.53 -3.28
C ARG A 36 15.39 17.83 -1.94
N PHE A 37 16.61 17.63 -1.46
CA PHE A 37 16.91 16.83 -0.28
C PHE A 37 17.41 17.71 0.85
N GLU A 38 17.00 17.38 2.07
CA GLU A 38 17.46 18.03 3.29
C GLU A 38 17.93 16.96 4.27
N VAL A 39 19.24 16.91 4.53
CA VAL A 39 19.81 15.95 5.47
C VAL A 39 19.69 16.49 6.89
N LEU A 40 18.70 16.01 7.65
CA LEU A 40 18.40 16.48 9.00
C LEU A 40 19.47 16.06 10.02
N ALA A 41 19.96 14.83 9.88
CA ALA A 41 20.99 14.30 10.76
C ALA A 41 21.78 13.18 10.09
N VAL A 42 23.02 13.03 10.57
CA VAL A 42 23.98 12.03 10.11
C VAL A 42 24.62 11.40 11.34
N VAL A 43 24.46 10.09 11.51
CA VAL A 43 24.94 9.35 12.68
C VAL A 43 25.67 8.07 12.28
N GLY A 44 26.46 7.52 13.20
CA GLY A 44 27.17 6.25 13.00
C GLY A 44 26.70 5.12 13.92
N ASP A 45 25.55 5.30 14.56
CA ASP A 45 24.95 4.29 15.42
C ASP A 45 23.42 4.26 15.26
N GLY A 46 22.88 3.05 15.22
CA GLY A 46 21.46 2.78 15.03
C GLY A 46 20.59 3.18 16.21
N GLU A 47 21.08 3.10 17.45
CA GLU A 47 20.32 3.55 18.63
C GLU A 47 20.04 5.06 18.56
N ARG A 48 21.04 5.86 18.18
CA ARG A 48 20.90 7.30 17.95
C ARG A 48 20.10 7.59 16.70
N ALA A 49 20.19 6.76 15.66
CA ALA A 49 19.32 6.88 14.49
C ALA A 49 17.84 6.75 14.90
N ALA A 50 17.48 5.72 15.67
CA ALA A 50 16.12 5.53 16.17
C ALA A 50 15.64 6.69 17.05
N ARG A 51 16.48 7.16 18.00
CA ARG A 51 16.17 8.32 18.83
C ARG A 51 15.92 9.59 18.01
N LEU A 52 16.78 9.87 17.03
CA LEU A 52 16.66 11.07 16.19
C LEU A 52 15.51 10.97 15.20
N ALA A 53 15.19 9.77 14.68
CA ALA A 53 14.02 9.56 13.84
C ALA A 53 12.73 9.95 14.57
N ALA A 54 12.58 9.52 15.83
CA ALA A 54 11.42 9.88 16.65
C ALA A 54 11.34 11.38 16.99
N GLN A 55 12.48 12.08 17.05
CA GLN A 55 12.54 13.52 17.39
C GLN A 55 12.36 14.42 16.16
N LEU A 56 12.97 14.05 15.04
CA LEU A 56 13.07 14.88 13.84
C LEU A 56 11.98 14.54 12.81
N LEU A 57 11.33 13.39 12.96
CA LEU A 57 10.28 12.87 12.07
C LEU A 57 10.68 12.97 10.59
N PRO A 58 11.81 12.35 10.18
CA PRO A 58 12.26 12.39 8.80
C PRO A 58 11.28 11.69 7.87
N ASP A 59 11.24 12.10 6.61
CA ASP A 59 10.42 11.44 5.59
C ASP A 59 11.04 10.09 5.21
N ILE A 60 12.39 10.04 5.15
CA ILE A 60 13.17 8.84 4.82
C ILE A 60 14.34 8.68 5.79
N ALA A 61 14.58 7.45 6.27
CA ALA A 61 15.80 7.07 6.95
C ALA A 61 16.59 6.06 6.08
N VAL A 62 17.85 6.39 5.81
CA VAL A 62 18.81 5.53 5.12
C VAL A 62 19.74 4.95 6.18
N LEU A 63 19.70 3.62 6.38
CA LEU A 63 20.44 2.96 7.47
C LEU A 63 21.31 1.82 6.94
N GLU A 64 22.56 1.75 7.39
CA GLU A 64 23.41 0.58 7.20
C GLU A 64 23.02 -0.54 8.17
N MET A 65 22.82 -1.76 7.66
CA MET A 65 22.48 -2.92 8.50
C MET A 65 23.66 -3.36 9.40
N GLY A 66 24.88 -3.38 8.86
CA GLY A 66 26.09 -3.91 9.52
C GLY A 66 26.75 -3.00 10.57
N MET A 67 26.01 -2.06 11.18
CA MET A 67 26.60 -1.11 12.13
C MET A 67 27.17 -1.80 13.39
N THR A 68 28.43 -1.49 13.72
CA THR A 68 29.21 -2.21 14.75
C THR A 68 28.71 -2.00 16.19
N ARG A 69 28.00 -0.90 16.45
CA ARG A 69 27.56 -0.51 17.81
C ARG A 69 26.10 -0.87 18.12
N SER A 70 25.29 -1.08 17.10
CA SER A 70 23.88 -1.50 17.19
C SER A 70 23.45 -1.93 15.79
N ASP A 71 22.87 -3.13 15.65
CA ASP A 71 22.43 -3.65 14.35
C ASP A 71 21.46 -2.64 13.70
N GLY A 72 21.75 -2.22 12.48
CA GLY A 72 20.89 -1.28 11.75
C GLY A 72 19.51 -1.87 11.46
N SER A 73 19.40 -3.20 11.46
CA SER A 73 18.12 -3.92 11.39
C SER A 73 17.26 -3.64 12.63
N ASP A 74 17.86 -3.68 13.83
CA ASP A 74 17.14 -3.38 15.08
C ASP A 74 16.70 -1.91 15.11
N ALA A 75 17.54 -1.01 14.61
CA ALA A 75 17.20 0.40 14.46
C ALA A 75 16.05 0.59 13.48
N ALA A 76 16.04 -0.12 12.36
CA ALA A 76 14.97 -0.11 11.37
C ALA A 76 13.64 -0.60 11.96
N GLU A 77 13.64 -1.73 12.68
CA GLU A 77 12.45 -2.24 13.36
C GLU A 77 11.90 -1.23 14.37
N SER A 78 12.79 -0.63 15.18
CA SER A 78 12.42 0.40 16.15
C SER A 78 11.81 1.65 15.49
N ILE A 79 12.40 2.12 14.38
CA ILE A 79 11.88 3.27 13.63
C ILE A 79 10.53 2.93 12.98
N ALA A 80 10.39 1.74 12.39
CA ALA A 80 9.13 1.30 11.78
C ALA A 80 7.98 1.26 12.80
N LEU A 81 8.25 0.88 14.05
CA LEU A 81 7.27 0.83 15.13
C LEU A 81 6.95 2.21 15.72
N THR A 82 7.97 3.05 15.92
CA THR A 82 7.82 4.34 16.62
C THR A 82 7.48 5.51 15.70
N THR A 83 7.92 5.44 14.45
CA THR A 83 7.78 6.50 13.44
C THR A 83 7.30 5.90 12.10
N PRO A 84 6.08 5.34 12.03
CA PRO A 84 5.59 4.61 10.86
C PRO A 84 5.42 5.48 9.59
N SER A 85 5.42 6.81 9.74
CA SER A 85 5.45 7.74 8.60
C SER A 85 6.80 7.79 7.89
N CYS A 86 7.89 7.46 8.59
CA CYS A 86 9.24 7.44 8.05
C CYS A 86 9.44 6.19 7.20
N GLN A 87 9.83 6.36 5.93
CA GLN A 87 10.17 5.22 5.09
C GLN A 87 11.64 4.82 5.26
N LEU A 88 11.90 3.52 5.18
CA LEU A 88 13.22 2.97 5.46
C LEU A 88 13.90 2.48 4.17
N ILE A 89 15.17 2.86 3.99
CA ILE A 89 16.06 2.31 2.97
C ILE A 89 17.25 1.69 3.70
N LEU A 90 17.53 0.41 3.43
CA LEU A 90 18.63 -0.31 4.07
C LEU A 90 19.82 -0.52 3.13
N LEU A 91 21.01 -0.30 3.65
CA LEU A 91 22.29 -0.50 2.99
C LEU A 91 23.01 -1.71 3.59
N ALA A 92 23.60 -2.57 2.76
CA ALA A 92 24.44 -3.68 3.24
C ALA A 92 25.56 -4.05 2.27
N ASP A 93 26.63 -4.65 2.79
CA ASP A 93 27.79 -5.10 2.00
C ASP A 93 27.53 -6.36 1.15
N ARG A 94 26.44 -7.07 1.43
CA ARG A 94 26.10 -8.35 0.79
C ARG A 94 24.64 -8.33 0.34
N SER A 95 24.36 -8.95 -0.80
CA SER A 95 23.03 -9.01 -1.43
C SER A 95 22.48 -10.44 -1.52
N ASP A 96 22.90 -11.34 -0.63
CA ASP A 96 22.30 -12.67 -0.57
C ASP A 96 20.83 -12.60 -0.13
N ALA A 97 20.06 -13.61 -0.53
CA ALA A 97 18.62 -13.66 -0.32
C ALA A 97 18.22 -13.51 1.16
N GLU A 98 19.03 -14.04 2.07
CA GLU A 98 18.77 -13.94 3.50
C GLU A 98 18.95 -12.51 4.02
N THR A 99 19.97 -11.80 3.56
CA THR A 99 20.19 -10.38 3.90
C THR A 99 19.05 -9.50 3.39
N ILE A 100 18.61 -9.70 2.14
CA ILE A 100 17.46 -8.98 1.57
C ILE A 100 16.19 -9.28 2.36
N ARG A 101 15.94 -10.56 2.68
CA ARG A 101 14.77 -10.99 3.46
C ARG A 101 14.74 -10.31 4.83
N ARG A 102 15.88 -10.28 5.55
CA ARG A 102 16.01 -9.58 6.83
C ARG A 102 15.75 -8.08 6.70
N ALA A 103 16.27 -7.44 5.64
CA ALA A 103 16.05 -6.03 5.41
C ALA A 103 14.56 -5.68 5.25
N MET A 104 13.84 -6.45 4.43
CA MET A 104 12.41 -6.25 4.21
C MET A 104 11.59 -6.52 5.48
N GLN A 105 11.95 -7.55 6.27
CA GLN A 105 11.29 -7.85 7.55
C GLN A 105 11.49 -6.75 8.59
N ALA A 106 12.64 -6.07 8.59
CA ALA A 106 12.92 -4.93 9.44
C ALA A 106 12.14 -3.66 9.04
N GLY A 107 11.33 -3.72 7.98
CA GLY A 107 10.47 -2.62 7.52
C GLY A 107 11.06 -1.80 6.38
N ALA A 108 12.16 -2.23 5.76
CA ALA A 108 12.72 -1.57 4.59
C ALA A 108 11.71 -1.55 3.43
N ARG A 109 11.59 -0.39 2.78
CA ARG A 109 10.90 -0.25 1.50
C ARG A 109 11.81 -0.54 0.33
N GLU A 110 13.10 -0.29 0.50
CA GLU A 110 14.10 -0.52 -0.52
C GLU A 110 15.42 -0.95 0.13
N PHE A 111 16.17 -1.75 -0.62
CA PHE A 111 17.46 -2.29 -0.21
C PHE A 111 18.51 -1.96 -1.27
N LEU A 112 19.66 -1.47 -0.86
CA LEU A 112 20.79 -1.15 -1.74
C LEU A 112 22.06 -1.87 -1.25
N MET A 113 22.77 -2.50 -2.19
CA MET A 113 24.06 -3.12 -1.91
C MET A 113 25.18 -2.07 -1.99
N LYS A 114 26.08 -2.06 -1.01
CA LYS A 114 27.30 -1.24 -1.03
C LYS A 114 28.36 -1.81 -2.01
N PRO A 115 29.18 -0.96 -2.64
CA PRO A 115 29.14 0.50 -2.61
C PRO A 115 27.94 1.05 -3.38
N VAL A 116 27.31 2.10 -2.84
CA VAL A 116 26.10 2.68 -3.44
C VAL A 116 26.49 3.79 -4.40
N ASP A 117 25.97 3.74 -5.63
CA ASP A 117 26.14 4.83 -6.58
C ASP A 117 25.23 6.03 -6.24
N ASP A 118 25.75 7.25 -6.39
CA ASP A 118 25.02 8.49 -6.07
C ASP A 118 23.66 8.57 -6.79
N LEU A 119 23.61 8.22 -8.08
CA LEU A 119 22.37 8.25 -8.85
C LEU A 119 21.41 7.17 -8.36
N GLN A 120 21.92 5.98 -8.03
CA GLN A 120 21.12 4.89 -7.47
C GLN A 120 20.46 5.29 -6.15
N LEU A 121 21.20 5.92 -5.24
CA LEU A 121 20.68 6.41 -3.96
C LEU A 121 19.59 7.46 -4.15
N VAL A 122 19.84 8.45 -5.02
CA VAL A 122 18.89 9.53 -5.33
C VAL A 122 17.59 8.96 -5.90
N GLN A 123 17.70 8.01 -6.83
CA GLN A 123 16.53 7.38 -7.43
C GLN A 123 15.74 6.53 -6.42
N ALA A 124 16.43 5.82 -5.53
CA ALA A 124 15.78 5.03 -4.48
C ALA A 124 14.97 5.93 -3.53
N ILE A 125 15.60 6.99 -3.02
CA ILE A 125 14.94 7.99 -2.15
C ILE A 125 13.72 8.59 -2.84
N MET A 126 13.84 8.95 -4.12
CA MET A 126 12.74 9.50 -4.90
C MET A 126 11.57 8.50 -5.06
N ARG A 127 11.86 7.24 -5.41
CA ARG A 127 10.82 6.18 -5.52
C ARG A 127 10.10 5.96 -4.21
N VAL A 128 10.85 5.83 -3.11
CA VAL A 128 10.32 5.59 -1.77
C VAL A 128 9.48 6.78 -1.30
N TYR A 129 9.94 8.00 -1.54
CA TYR A 129 9.20 9.22 -1.20
C TYR A 129 7.90 9.34 -2.01
N GLU A 130 7.95 9.12 -3.33
CA GLU A 130 6.76 9.16 -4.18
C GLU A 130 5.74 8.08 -3.79
N PHE A 131 6.19 6.89 -3.40
CA PHE A 131 5.34 5.85 -2.85
C PHE A 131 4.68 6.30 -1.54
N ALA A 132 5.46 6.89 -0.62
CA ALA A 132 4.93 7.43 0.63
C ALA A 132 3.91 8.54 0.42
N VAL A 133 4.16 9.48 -0.50
CA VAL A 133 3.23 10.55 -0.84
C VAL A 133 1.96 10.00 -1.48
N LYS A 134 2.06 8.98 -2.34
CA LYS A 134 0.90 8.26 -2.88
C LYS A 134 0.11 7.55 -1.78
N GLN A 135 0.76 6.98 -0.77
CA GLN A 135 0.08 6.39 0.39
C GLN A 135 -0.51 7.43 1.35
N GLN A 136 0.17 8.56 1.56
CA GLN A 136 -0.31 9.65 2.41
C GLN A 136 -1.44 10.45 1.76
N SER A 137 -1.44 10.60 0.43
CA SER A 137 -2.61 11.12 -0.29
C SER A 137 -3.82 10.18 -0.23
N ILE A 138 -3.60 8.89 0.06
CA ILE A 138 -4.67 7.94 0.40
C ILE A 138 -5.06 8.06 1.89
N ALA A 139 -4.13 8.36 2.80
CA ALA A 139 -4.36 8.40 4.26
C ALA A 139 -4.75 9.78 4.84
N ALA A 140 -4.41 10.91 4.20
CA ALA A 140 -4.63 12.29 4.66
C ALA A 140 -6.03 12.85 4.35
N VAL A 141 -7.04 11.97 4.26
CA VAL A 141 -8.44 12.35 4.01
C VAL A 141 -9.21 12.58 5.32
N ASP A 142 -8.62 12.32 6.49
CA ASP A 142 -9.37 12.14 7.74
C ASP A 142 -9.49 13.32 8.73
N ASP A 143 -9.00 14.56 8.49
CA ASP A 143 -9.38 15.65 9.40
C ASP A 143 -9.36 17.09 8.84
N THR A 144 -10.51 17.76 8.98
CA THR A 144 -10.76 19.22 8.92
C THR A 144 -10.47 20.04 7.63
N ALA A 145 -11.43 20.06 6.68
CA ALA A 145 -11.97 21.26 5.99
C ALA A 145 -12.71 20.89 4.67
N ARG A 146 -13.93 21.43 4.49
CA ARG A 146 -14.80 21.28 3.31
C ARG A 146 -14.49 22.38 2.24
N PRO A 147 -15.12 22.40 1.04
CA PRO A 147 -15.39 21.34 0.05
C PRO A 147 -15.22 21.82 -1.42
N GLN A 148 -14.34 21.23 -2.24
CA GLN A 148 -14.54 21.14 -3.70
C GLN A 148 -13.45 20.25 -4.32
N GLU A 149 -13.88 19.17 -4.99
CA GLU A 149 -13.07 18.29 -5.87
C GLU A 149 -12.07 17.31 -5.23
N ARG A 150 -12.47 16.58 -4.17
CA ARG A 150 -11.89 15.25 -3.92
C ARG A 150 -12.77 14.21 -4.61
N ALA A 151 -12.27 13.56 -5.65
CA ALA A 151 -12.87 12.32 -6.15
C ALA A 151 -12.84 11.32 -4.99
N GLN A 152 -13.99 11.09 -4.37
CA GLN A 152 -14.14 10.12 -3.29
C GLN A 152 -13.68 8.76 -3.79
N THR A 153 -12.65 8.21 -3.15
CA THR A 153 -12.33 6.78 -3.33
C THR A 153 -13.02 6.02 -2.20
N GLY A 154 -13.86 5.06 -2.54
CA GLY A 154 -14.59 4.19 -1.64
C GLY A 154 -13.70 3.48 -0.65
N LYS A 155 -14.27 3.26 0.54
CA LYS A 155 -13.66 2.52 1.65
C LYS A 155 -13.69 1.04 1.34
N VAL A 156 -12.59 0.34 1.54
CA VAL A 156 -12.46 -1.10 1.29
C VAL A 156 -12.32 -1.84 2.62
N PHE A 157 -13.16 -2.84 2.86
CA PHE A 157 -13.14 -3.72 4.02
C PHE A 157 -12.90 -5.15 3.57
N ALA A 158 -11.78 -5.76 3.95
CA ALA A 158 -11.51 -7.16 3.68
C ALA A 158 -11.91 -8.01 4.89
N VAL A 159 -12.71 -9.05 4.67
CA VAL A 159 -13.10 -10.03 5.68
C VAL A 159 -12.27 -11.29 5.47
N TRP A 160 -11.37 -11.58 6.41
CA TRP A 160 -10.44 -12.72 6.34
C TRP A 160 -10.44 -13.53 7.64
N ALA A 161 -10.14 -14.82 7.53
CA ALA A 161 -9.91 -15.71 8.66
C ALA A 161 -9.09 -16.93 8.25
N PRO A 162 -8.26 -17.48 9.15
CA PRO A 162 -7.29 -18.55 8.85
C PRO A 162 -7.92 -19.94 8.63
N LYS A 163 -9.24 -20.08 8.83
CA LYS A 163 -9.96 -21.37 8.72
C LYS A 163 -11.21 -21.23 7.86
N GLY A 164 -11.50 -22.29 7.10
CA GLY A 164 -12.79 -22.46 6.43
C GLY A 164 -13.93 -22.65 7.44
N GLY A 165 -15.16 -22.30 7.06
CA GLY A 165 -16.36 -22.58 7.88
C GLY A 165 -16.57 -21.70 9.12
N VAL A 166 -15.71 -20.73 9.41
CA VAL A 166 -15.87 -19.82 10.56
C VAL A 166 -16.91 -18.70 10.36
N GLY A 167 -17.61 -18.69 9.22
CA GLY A 167 -18.65 -17.70 8.93
C GLY A 167 -18.18 -16.40 8.28
N LYS A 168 -16.99 -16.34 7.67
CA LYS A 168 -16.48 -15.15 6.95
C LYS A 168 -17.49 -14.57 5.97
N THR A 169 -17.97 -15.39 5.05
CA THR A 169 -18.96 -15.00 4.04
C THR A 169 -20.24 -14.48 4.68
N VAL A 170 -20.71 -15.12 5.75
CA VAL A 170 -21.89 -14.66 6.50
C VAL A 170 -21.65 -13.26 7.06
N VAL A 171 -20.48 -12.99 7.65
CA VAL A 171 -20.12 -11.67 8.17
C VAL A 171 -19.99 -10.65 7.05
N ALA A 172 -19.30 -11.00 5.96
CA ALA A 172 -19.10 -10.12 4.80
C ALA A 172 -20.42 -9.71 4.14
N VAL A 173 -21.28 -10.70 3.86
CA VAL A 173 -22.60 -10.49 3.25
C VAL A 173 -23.48 -9.64 4.16
N ASN A 174 -23.60 -9.98 5.44
CA ASN A 174 -24.47 -9.22 6.36
C ASN A 174 -23.97 -7.79 6.57
N LEU A 175 -22.65 -7.59 6.65
CA LEU A 175 -22.06 -6.25 6.72
C LEU A 175 -22.39 -5.42 5.48
N ALA A 176 -22.21 -6.00 4.29
CA ALA A 176 -22.49 -5.33 3.03
C ALA A 176 -23.98 -5.00 2.87
N VAL A 177 -24.87 -5.94 3.21
CA VAL A 177 -26.32 -5.73 3.20
C VAL A 177 -26.74 -4.65 4.20
N ALA A 178 -26.19 -4.63 5.41
CA ALA A 178 -26.50 -3.62 6.41
C ALA A 178 -26.14 -2.20 5.92
N ILE A 179 -24.94 -2.02 5.37
CA ILE A 179 -24.50 -0.72 4.82
C ILE A 179 -25.38 -0.31 3.63
N ALA A 180 -25.72 -1.25 2.74
CA ALA A 180 -26.53 -0.98 1.56
C ALA A 180 -28.00 -0.64 1.89
N SER A 181 -28.61 -1.41 2.79
CA SER A 181 -30.07 -1.36 3.05
C SER A 181 -30.46 -0.48 4.22
N ILE A 182 -29.59 -0.32 5.22
CA ILE A 182 -29.88 0.48 6.44
C ILE A 182 -29.24 1.86 6.31
N GLU A 183 -27.97 1.93 5.92
CA GLU A 183 -27.28 3.22 5.75
C GLU A 183 -27.52 3.86 4.37
N HIS A 184 -28.13 3.11 3.44
CA HIS A 184 -28.43 3.53 2.07
C HIS A 184 -27.21 4.07 1.31
N ARG A 185 -26.04 3.45 1.53
CA ARG A 185 -24.77 3.83 0.88
C ARG A 185 -24.49 2.96 -0.34
N ARG A 186 -23.85 3.54 -1.37
CA ARG A 186 -23.41 2.75 -2.53
C ARG A 186 -22.35 1.74 -2.13
N THR A 187 -22.73 0.48 -2.12
CA THR A 187 -21.95 -0.61 -1.54
C THR A 187 -21.78 -1.73 -2.57
N LEU A 188 -20.55 -2.20 -2.72
CA LEU A 188 -20.18 -3.38 -3.51
C LEU A 188 -19.74 -4.50 -2.56
N LEU A 189 -20.28 -5.70 -2.75
CA LEU A 189 -19.69 -6.94 -2.24
C LEU A 189 -18.90 -7.58 -3.38
N MET A 190 -17.59 -7.73 -3.20
CA MET A 190 -16.72 -8.46 -4.10
C MET A 190 -16.44 -9.83 -3.51
N ASP A 191 -16.90 -10.89 -4.17
CA ASP A 191 -16.56 -12.26 -3.81
C ASP A 191 -15.13 -12.55 -4.29
N GLY A 192 -14.22 -12.76 -3.34
CA GLY A 192 -12.82 -13.11 -3.57
C GLY A 192 -12.53 -14.59 -3.30
N CYS A 193 -13.56 -15.42 -3.06
CA CYS A 193 -13.41 -16.85 -2.81
C CYS A 193 -13.44 -17.64 -4.13
N LEU A 194 -12.43 -17.40 -4.99
CA LEU A 194 -12.30 -18.05 -6.30
C LEU A 194 -12.42 -19.59 -6.18
N GLY A 195 -13.44 -20.17 -6.82
CA GLY A 195 -13.69 -21.61 -6.87
C GLY A 195 -14.48 -22.22 -5.70
N PHE A 196 -14.80 -21.45 -4.66
CA PHE A 196 -15.65 -21.88 -3.53
C PHE A 196 -16.63 -20.76 -3.16
N CYS A 197 -17.30 -20.22 -4.16
CA CYS A 197 -18.27 -19.13 -4.03
C CYS A 197 -19.46 -19.58 -3.18
N THR A 198 -19.83 -18.75 -2.21
CA THR A 198 -21.05 -18.96 -1.41
C THR A 198 -21.84 -17.66 -1.23
N ALA A 199 -21.35 -16.54 -1.77
CA ALA A 199 -22.01 -15.25 -1.67
C ALA A 199 -23.28 -15.19 -2.54
N ASP A 200 -23.25 -15.79 -3.73
CA ASP A 200 -24.39 -16.01 -4.61
C ASP A 200 -25.52 -16.79 -3.91
N VAL A 201 -25.19 -17.93 -3.29
CA VAL A 201 -26.13 -18.76 -2.53
C VAL A 201 -26.66 -18.01 -1.31
N ALA A 202 -25.79 -17.28 -0.60
CA ALA A 202 -26.19 -16.51 0.58
C ALA A 202 -27.14 -15.35 0.26
N LEU A 203 -27.10 -14.84 -0.97
CA LEU A 203 -27.91 -13.73 -1.46
C LEU A 203 -29.04 -14.16 -2.42
N ASP A 204 -29.20 -15.47 -2.66
CA ASP A 204 -30.16 -16.03 -3.63
C ASP A 204 -30.01 -15.38 -5.03
N ILE A 205 -28.77 -15.25 -5.49
CA ILE A 205 -28.42 -14.67 -6.79
C ILE A 205 -28.17 -15.80 -7.80
N ASP A 206 -28.98 -15.84 -8.87
CA ASP A 206 -28.75 -16.67 -10.04
C ASP A 206 -28.19 -15.82 -11.19
N ALA A 207 -26.87 -15.68 -11.22
CA ALA A 207 -26.16 -14.90 -12.25
C ALA A 207 -24.94 -15.67 -12.75
N LYS A 208 -24.64 -15.50 -14.05
CA LYS A 208 -23.50 -16.16 -14.71
C LYS A 208 -22.28 -15.27 -14.82
N GLN A 209 -22.48 -13.97 -14.75
CA GLN A 209 -21.42 -12.98 -14.85
C GLN A 209 -20.57 -12.97 -13.59
N ASN A 210 -19.26 -12.87 -13.76
CA ASN A 210 -18.31 -12.89 -12.67
C ASN A 210 -17.08 -12.02 -12.97
N ILE A 211 -16.14 -11.98 -12.03
CA ILE A 211 -14.93 -11.14 -12.13
C ILE A 211 -14.09 -11.38 -13.39
N LEU A 212 -14.16 -12.57 -14.02
CA LEU A 212 -13.42 -12.88 -15.24
C LEU A 212 -13.95 -12.07 -16.44
N ASP A 213 -15.24 -11.73 -16.47
CA ASP A 213 -15.84 -10.91 -17.53
C ASP A 213 -15.27 -9.47 -17.54
N LEU A 214 -14.63 -9.04 -16.44
CA LEU A 214 -13.94 -7.75 -16.33
C LEU A 214 -12.48 -7.81 -16.76
N LEU A 215 -11.96 -8.99 -17.10
CA LEU A 215 -10.58 -9.19 -17.53
C LEU A 215 -10.43 -9.18 -19.06
N VAL A 216 -11.53 -8.98 -19.79
CA VAL A 216 -11.53 -8.84 -21.25
C VAL A 216 -10.74 -7.58 -21.62
N ASP A 217 -9.73 -7.72 -22.49
CA ASP A 217 -8.83 -6.65 -22.95
C ASP A 217 -8.03 -5.97 -21.82
N TYR A 218 -7.07 -6.71 -21.24
CA TYR A 218 -6.23 -6.23 -20.13
C TYR A 218 -5.37 -4.97 -20.44
N GLU A 219 -5.28 -4.54 -21.71
CA GLU A 219 -4.47 -3.38 -22.10
C GLU A 219 -5.20 -2.03 -22.03
N THR A 220 -6.54 -2.02 -21.99
CA THR A 220 -7.35 -0.78 -21.96
C THR A 220 -7.91 -0.51 -20.57
N ASP A 221 -8.40 0.70 -20.28
CA ASP A 221 -9.10 1.00 -19.02
C ASP A 221 -10.41 0.19 -18.92
N LEU A 222 -10.87 -0.16 -17.70
CA LEU A 222 -12.18 -0.81 -17.56
C LEU A 222 -13.30 0.15 -17.98
N ASP A 223 -14.09 -0.30 -18.94
CA ASP A 223 -15.28 0.41 -19.40
C ASP A 223 -16.39 0.39 -18.31
N PRO A 224 -16.90 1.55 -17.88
CA PRO A 224 -18.05 1.63 -16.97
C PRO A 224 -19.28 0.85 -17.44
N GLU A 225 -19.52 0.76 -18.76
CA GLU A 225 -20.64 0.01 -19.31
C GLU A 225 -20.46 -1.50 -19.07
N LEU A 226 -19.24 -2.01 -19.25
CA LEU A 226 -18.90 -3.40 -18.94
C LEU A 226 -19.08 -3.69 -17.45
N ILE A 227 -18.62 -2.80 -16.57
CA ILE A 227 -18.79 -2.92 -15.12
C ILE A 227 -20.28 -3.06 -14.77
N SER A 228 -21.13 -2.20 -15.31
CA SER A 228 -22.57 -2.24 -15.03
C SER A 228 -23.27 -3.51 -15.51
N ARG A 229 -22.70 -4.20 -16.52
CA ARG A 229 -23.24 -5.47 -17.04
C ARG A 229 -22.80 -6.68 -16.23
N VAL A 230 -21.62 -6.62 -15.62
CA VAL A 230 -21.05 -7.73 -14.84
C VAL A 230 -21.51 -7.69 -13.39
N VAL A 231 -21.62 -6.49 -12.81
CA VAL A 231 -22.05 -6.32 -11.43
C VAL A 231 -23.55 -6.57 -11.31
N VAL A 232 -23.93 -7.41 -10.35
CA VAL A 232 -25.32 -7.79 -10.09
C VAL A 232 -25.92 -6.90 -9.00
N ARG A 233 -27.06 -6.28 -9.29
CA ARG A 233 -27.85 -5.50 -8.33
C ARG A 233 -28.79 -6.41 -7.55
N HIS A 234 -28.58 -6.56 -6.24
CA HIS A 234 -29.47 -7.31 -5.36
C HIS A 234 -30.65 -6.45 -4.85
N ALA A 235 -31.76 -7.09 -4.46
CA ALA A 235 -32.99 -6.43 -4.01
C ALA A 235 -32.80 -5.53 -2.77
N THR A 236 -31.79 -5.82 -1.94
CA THR A 236 -31.43 -4.97 -0.77
C THR A 236 -30.75 -3.66 -1.15
N GLY A 237 -30.43 -3.47 -2.42
CA GLY A 237 -29.65 -2.35 -2.89
C GLY A 237 -28.14 -2.52 -2.69
N LEU A 238 -27.67 -3.76 -2.52
CA LEU A 238 -26.27 -4.14 -2.59
C LEU A 238 -25.91 -4.47 -4.05
N ASP A 239 -24.75 -3.99 -4.50
CA ASP A 239 -24.15 -4.45 -5.75
C ASP A 239 -23.17 -5.59 -5.45
N VAL A 240 -23.11 -6.60 -6.31
CA VAL A 240 -22.32 -7.82 -6.08
C VAL A 240 -21.50 -8.15 -7.31
N LEU A 241 -20.19 -8.33 -7.12
CA LEU A 241 -19.28 -8.87 -8.11
C LEU A 241 -18.91 -10.30 -7.69
N LEU A 242 -19.39 -11.28 -8.46
CA LEU A 242 -19.22 -12.70 -8.14
C LEU A 242 -17.83 -13.21 -8.53
N ALA A 243 -17.37 -14.22 -7.81
CA ALA A 243 -16.19 -14.99 -8.17
C ALA A 243 -16.58 -16.11 -9.15
N PRO A 244 -15.68 -16.53 -10.05
CA PRO A 244 -15.88 -17.65 -10.96
C PRO A 244 -16.06 -18.96 -10.20
N SER A 245 -16.84 -19.85 -10.80
CA SER A 245 -16.99 -21.22 -10.31
C SER A 245 -15.67 -21.99 -10.39
N LEU A 246 -15.58 -23.12 -9.69
CA LEU A 246 -14.39 -23.98 -9.71
C LEU A 246 -14.05 -24.46 -11.13
N GLU A 247 -15.06 -24.67 -11.96
CA GLU A 247 -14.92 -25.17 -13.33
C GLU A 247 -14.35 -24.11 -14.29
N GLU A 248 -14.53 -22.83 -13.95
CA GLU A 248 -14.09 -21.67 -14.73
C GLU A 248 -12.76 -21.09 -14.21
N LEU A 249 -12.12 -21.74 -13.22
CA LEU A 249 -10.99 -21.18 -12.51
C LEU A 249 -9.74 -21.11 -13.40
N VAL A 250 -9.48 -19.92 -13.94
CA VAL A 250 -8.23 -19.56 -14.62
C VAL A 250 -7.30 -18.86 -13.62
N GLN A 251 -5.99 -18.85 -13.88
CA GLN A 251 -5.02 -18.14 -13.04
C GLN A 251 -5.26 -16.62 -13.10
N VAL A 252 -5.89 -16.06 -12.05
CA VAL A 252 -6.09 -14.61 -11.91
C VAL A 252 -4.87 -14.01 -11.20
N ALA A 253 -4.11 -13.17 -11.90
CA ALA A 253 -2.96 -12.49 -11.31
C ALA A 253 -3.38 -11.40 -10.30
N PRO A 254 -2.63 -11.15 -9.22
CA PRO A 254 -2.94 -10.09 -8.25
C PRO A 254 -3.10 -8.69 -8.88
N ALA A 255 -2.34 -8.40 -9.94
CA ALA A 255 -2.42 -7.15 -10.69
C ALA A 255 -3.82 -6.91 -11.30
N HIS A 256 -4.51 -7.99 -11.70
CA HIS A 256 -5.86 -7.91 -12.25
C HIS A 256 -6.87 -7.46 -11.18
N LEU A 257 -6.79 -8.06 -9.98
CA LEU A 257 -7.64 -7.69 -8.85
C LEU A 257 -7.36 -6.26 -8.38
N GLN A 258 -6.09 -5.86 -8.33
CA GLN A 258 -5.71 -4.47 -8.00
C GLN A 258 -6.28 -3.46 -8.98
N ARG A 259 -6.25 -3.76 -10.29
CA ARG A 259 -6.84 -2.90 -11.33
C ARG A 259 -8.35 -2.77 -11.15
N ILE A 260 -9.07 -3.88 -10.98
CA ILE A 260 -10.53 -3.87 -10.74
C ILE A 260 -10.85 -3.05 -9.49
N LEU A 261 -10.18 -3.32 -8.37
CA LEU A 261 -10.40 -2.57 -7.12
C LEU A 261 -10.12 -1.07 -7.28
N THR A 262 -9.10 -0.69 -8.05
CA THR A 262 -8.79 0.73 -8.32
C THR A 262 -9.95 1.44 -9.01
N VAL A 263 -10.62 0.78 -9.95
CA VAL A 263 -11.77 1.34 -10.66
C VAL A 263 -13.02 1.31 -9.77
N MET A 264 -13.31 0.19 -9.11
CA MET A 264 -14.48 0.05 -8.23
C MET A 264 -14.46 1.06 -7.08
N ARG A 265 -13.27 1.39 -6.55
CA ARG A 265 -13.12 2.44 -5.54
C ARG A 265 -13.58 3.81 -6.01
N ARG A 266 -13.70 4.09 -7.31
CA ARG A 266 -14.25 5.37 -7.78
C ARG A 266 -15.77 5.36 -7.90
N LEU A 267 -16.38 4.17 -7.94
CA LEU A 267 -17.80 3.98 -8.24
C LEU A 267 -18.63 3.73 -6.98
N TYR A 268 -18.01 3.17 -5.93
CA TYR A 268 -18.65 2.77 -4.69
C TYR A 268 -18.14 3.59 -3.50
N GLU A 269 -19.02 3.86 -2.53
CA GLU A 269 -18.64 4.46 -1.24
C GLU A 269 -18.02 3.41 -0.31
N TYR A 270 -18.52 2.17 -0.39
CA TYR A 270 -18.09 1.02 0.42
C TYR A 270 -17.88 -0.20 -0.48
N ILE A 271 -16.78 -0.92 -0.25
CA ILE A 271 -16.46 -2.19 -0.92
C ILE A 271 -16.12 -3.19 0.17
N ILE A 272 -16.87 -4.28 0.24
CA ILE A 272 -16.63 -5.40 1.14
C ILE A 272 -16.05 -6.53 0.30
N ILE A 273 -14.91 -7.07 0.70
CA ILE A 273 -14.26 -8.19 0.02
C ILE A 273 -14.37 -9.42 0.92
N ASP A 274 -15.07 -10.45 0.42
CA ASP A 274 -15.05 -11.77 1.06
C ASP A 274 -13.81 -12.53 0.57
N THR A 275 -12.82 -12.74 1.43
CA THR A 275 -11.53 -13.28 1.01
C THR A 275 -11.42 -14.80 1.23
N ARG A 276 -10.57 -15.44 0.43
CA ARG A 276 -10.21 -16.84 0.64
C ARG A 276 -9.48 -17.02 1.99
N SER A 277 -9.59 -18.23 2.57
CA SER A 277 -8.98 -18.55 3.88
C SER A 277 -7.47 -18.82 3.82
N VAL A 278 -6.85 -18.70 2.65
CA VAL A 278 -5.42 -18.95 2.43
C VAL A 278 -4.69 -17.62 2.46
N LEU A 279 -3.59 -17.57 3.20
CA LEU A 279 -2.61 -16.49 3.13
C LEU A 279 -1.45 -17.04 2.31
N ASP A 280 -1.25 -16.53 1.11
CA ASP A 280 -0.04 -16.82 0.34
C ASP A 280 1.10 -15.92 0.86
N GLU A 281 2.30 -16.47 1.03
CA GLU A 281 3.51 -15.72 1.43
C GLU A 281 4.02 -14.78 0.34
#